data_AF-A0A7V4YXW8-F1
#
_entry.id   AF-A0A7V4YXW8-F1
#
_cell.length_a   1.000
_cell.length_b   1.000
_cell.length_c   1.000
_cell.angle_alpha   90.00
_cell.angle_beta   90.00
_cell.angle_gamma   90.00
#
_symmetry.space_group_name_H-M   'P 1'
#
loop_
_entity.id
_entity.type
_entity.pdbx_description
1 polymer ?
#
loop_
_entity_poly.entity_id
_entity_poly.type
_entity_poly.pdbx_seq_one_letter_code
_entity_poly.pdbx_strand_id
1 'polypeptide(L)'
;MKKELLDDELKEHSPLLRDAKKQGDGFRLPEGYFEALEDAVFSRVDSAGVRRKPVLETRRGGLFGRFSRSGIAWAAAAVFVVVLAAAWFFKTRFAQPSAPVATTQQELTAEEIETYVVENIQDFDASLIAAVPVGELVPPETKSATPIEHNPAASDPLDDLSDEELELLLKEMSDEELENLLKT
;
A
#
# COMPACT_ATOMS: atom_id res chain seq x y z
N MET A 1 -57.72 22.52 55.20
CA MET A 1 -56.79 21.38 55.34
C MET A 1 -55.49 21.56 54.54
N LYS A 2 -55.42 21.34 53.21
CA LYS A 2 -54.11 21.40 52.49
C LYS A 2 -53.37 22.75 52.55
N LYS A 3 -54.10 23.88 52.56
CA LYS A 3 -53.48 25.22 52.63
C LYS A 3 -52.90 25.55 54.01
N GLU A 4 -53.52 25.03 55.07
CA GLU A 4 -53.10 25.25 56.46
C GLU A 4 -51.79 24.51 56.73
N LEU A 5 -51.70 23.23 56.31
CA LEU A 5 -50.48 22.44 56.41
C LEU A 5 -49.28 23.10 55.71
N LEU A 6 -49.50 23.63 54.51
CA LEU A 6 -48.43 24.29 53.73
C LEU A 6 -47.99 25.63 54.35
N ASP A 7 -48.89 26.36 54.99
CA ASP A 7 -48.54 27.61 55.69
C ASP A 7 -47.79 27.33 57.01
N ASP A 8 -48.07 26.20 57.66
CA ASP A 8 -47.34 25.72 58.85
C ASP A 8 -45.94 25.21 58.49
N GLU A 9 -45.80 24.41 57.43
CA GLU A 9 -44.49 23.95 56.92
C GLU A 9 -43.61 25.12 56.46
N LEU A 10 -44.18 26.10 55.75
CA LEU A 10 -43.44 27.30 55.33
C LEU A 10 -43.02 28.16 56.53
N LYS A 11 -43.81 28.20 57.61
CA LYS A 11 -43.44 28.92 58.83
C LYS A 11 -42.23 28.30 59.52
N GLU A 12 -42.14 26.97 59.51
CA GLU A 12 -41.03 26.23 60.12
C GLU A 12 -39.74 26.34 59.29
N HIS A 13 -39.83 26.11 57.98
CA HIS A 13 -38.64 26.00 57.14
C HIS A 13 -38.19 27.32 56.49
N SER A 14 -39.11 28.26 56.23
CA SER A 14 -38.78 29.50 55.53
C SER A 14 -39.80 30.63 55.78
N PRO A 15 -39.73 31.29 56.95
CA PRO A 15 -40.69 32.33 57.33
C PRO A 15 -40.73 33.50 56.34
N LEU A 16 -39.61 33.80 55.67
CA LEU A 16 -39.53 34.85 54.64
C LEU A 16 -40.40 34.54 53.40
N LEU A 17 -40.44 33.28 52.96
CA LEU A 17 -41.27 32.88 51.81
C LEU A 17 -42.76 32.88 52.15
N ARG A 18 -43.11 32.53 53.39
CA ARG A 18 -44.49 32.64 53.88
C ARG A 18 -44.98 34.08 53.84
N ASP A 19 -44.14 35.01 54.29
CA ASP A 19 -44.49 36.43 54.33
C ASP A 19 -44.52 37.04 52.91
N ALA A 20 -43.60 36.63 52.03
CA ALA A 20 -43.64 36.98 50.61
C ALA A 20 -44.90 36.47 49.90
N LYS A 21 -45.32 35.22 50.16
CA LYS A 21 -46.57 34.64 49.62
C LYS A 21 -47.79 35.44 50.04
N LYS A 22 -47.82 35.97 51.28
CA LYS A 22 -48.90 36.82 51.80
C LYS A 22 -48.92 38.22 51.17
N GLN A 23 -47.75 38.76 50.82
CA GLN A 23 -47.63 40.05 50.14
C GLN A 23 -48.01 39.98 48.65
N GLY A 24 -48.24 38.78 48.13
CA GLY A 24 -48.54 38.54 46.73
C GLY A 24 -47.29 38.26 45.92
N ASP A 25 -47.47 37.55 44.82
CA ASP A 25 -46.52 37.42 43.75
C ASP A 25 -46.28 38.81 43.13
N GLY A 26 -45.31 39.56 43.66
CA GLY A 26 -44.87 40.86 43.13
C GLY A 26 -44.38 40.84 41.67
N PHE A 27 -44.60 39.73 40.96
CA PHE A 27 -44.31 39.47 39.56
C PHE A 27 -45.55 39.68 38.69
N ARG A 28 -46.26 40.80 38.88
CA ARG A 28 -47.30 41.22 37.93
C ARG A 28 -46.64 42.02 36.82
N LEU A 29 -46.64 41.44 35.62
CA LEU A 29 -46.16 42.11 34.43
C LEU A 29 -47.19 43.15 33.98
N PRO A 30 -46.77 44.35 33.56
CA PRO A 30 -47.65 45.30 32.90
C PRO A 30 -48.28 44.68 31.65
N GLU A 31 -49.52 45.06 31.37
CA GLU A 31 -50.19 44.70 30.11
C GLU A 31 -49.35 45.21 28.93
N GLY A 32 -49.16 44.37 27.91
CA GLY A 32 -48.35 44.71 26.73
C GLY A 32 -46.82 44.71 26.93
N TYR A 33 -46.28 44.30 28.09
CA TYR A 33 -44.82 44.26 28.32
C TYR A 33 -44.08 43.45 27.25
N PHE A 34 -44.59 42.26 26.91
CA PHE A 34 -43.97 41.40 25.90
C PHE A 34 -44.18 41.89 24.46
N GLU A 35 -45.27 42.63 24.21
CA GLU A 35 -45.54 43.20 22.88
C GLU A 35 -44.52 44.30 22.57
N ALA A 36 -44.20 45.16 23.54
CA ALA A 36 -43.21 46.22 23.38
C ALA A 36 -41.75 45.74 23.57
N LEU A 37 -41.53 44.52 24.07
CA LEU A 37 -40.19 44.02 24.38
C LEU A 37 -39.35 43.83 23.12
N GLU A 38 -39.95 43.33 22.04
CA GLU A 38 -39.26 43.10 20.77
C GLU A 38 -38.71 44.42 20.22
N ASP A 39 -39.56 45.43 20.10
CA ASP A 39 -39.19 46.78 19.63
C ASP A 39 -38.15 47.44 20.56
N ALA A 40 -38.30 47.28 21.88
CA ALA A 40 -37.35 47.81 22.86
C ALA A 40 -35.96 47.15 22.75
N VAL A 41 -35.90 45.85 22.44
CA VAL A 41 -34.63 45.15 22.25
C VAL A 41 -33.97 45.59 20.93
N PHE A 42 -34.71 45.61 19.82
CA PHE A 42 -34.13 46.03 18.53
C PHE A 42 -33.67 47.47 18.54
N SER A 43 -34.48 48.40 19.07
CA SER A 43 -34.09 49.81 19.22
C SER A 43 -32.84 49.98 20.09
N ARG A 44 -32.67 49.15 21.13
CA ARG A 44 -31.47 49.15 21.97
C ARG A 44 -30.24 48.59 21.25
N VAL A 45 -30.40 47.55 20.44
CA VAL A 45 -29.31 46.98 19.62
C VAL A 45 -28.84 47.99 18.57
N ASP A 46 -29.78 48.67 17.91
CA ASP A 46 -29.49 49.68 16.90
C ASP A 46 -28.81 50.93 17.49
N SER A 47 -29.32 51.42 18.63
CA SER A 47 -28.76 52.59 19.33
C SER A 47 -27.45 52.30 20.05
N ALA A 48 -27.22 51.07 20.51
CA ALA A 48 -25.95 50.65 21.10
C ALA A 48 -24.80 50.61 20.08
N GLY A 49 -25.05 50.92 18.81
CA GLY A 49 -23.99 51.04 17.81
C GLY A 49 -23.27 49.72 17.58
N VAL A 50 -23.92 48.59 17.89
CA VAL A 50 -23.48 47.24 17.48
C VAL A 50 -23.77 47.10 15.98
N ARG A 51 -23.29 48.07 15.20
CA ARG A 51 -23.01 47.84 13.80
C ARG A 51 -22.02 46.69 13.83
N ARG A 52 -22.47 45.52 13.40
CA ARG A 52 -21.57 44.48 12.92
C ARG A 52 -20.58 45.23 12.04
N LYS A 53 -19.35 45.44 12.54
CA LYS A 53 -18.27 45.87 11.66
C LYS A 53 -18.41 44.95 10.47
N PRO A 54 -18.60 45.45 9.23
CA PRO A 54 -18.67 44.57 8.09
C PRO A 54 -17.46 43.67 8.28
N VAL A 55 -17.72 42.39 8.51
CA VAL A 55 -16.65 41.41 8.59
C VAL A 55 -15.99 41.65 7.24
N LEU A 56 -14.83 42.31 7.26
CA LEU A 56 -14.06 42.57 6.05
C LEU A 56 -14.01 41.20 5.46
N GLU A 57 -14.78 40.98 4.38
CA GLU A 57 -14.79 39.71 3.70
C GLU A 57 -13.33 39.50 3.44
N THR A 58 -12.73 38.57 4.18
CA THR A 58 -11.32 38.30 4.10
C THR A 58 -11.21 37.80 2.69
N ARG A 59 -10.87 38.71 1.77
CA ARG A 59 -10.80 38.52 0.34
C ARG A 59 -10.09 37.21 0.23
N ARG A 60 -10.84 36.18 -0.15
CA ARG A 60 -10.44 34.78 -0.07
C ARG A 60 -9.15 34.72 -0.87
N GLY A 61 -8.04 34.83 -0.15
CA GLY A 61 -6.73 34.74 -0.73
C GLY A 61 -6.69 33.31 -1.21
N GLY A 62 -6.94 33.11 -2.50
CA GLY A 62 -6.68 31.85 -3.15
C GLY A 62 -5.27 31.40 -2.78
N LEU A 63 -5.00 30.11 -2.89
CA LEU A 63 -3.78 29.41 -2.47
C LEU A 63 -2.46 30.23 -2.57
N PHE A 64 -2.36 31.14 -3.53
CA PHE A 64 -1.33 32.18 -3.70
C PHE A 64 -1.05 33.12 -2.50
N GLY A 65 -2.01 33.39 -1.61
CA GLY A 65 -1.80 34.26 -0.44
C GLY A 65 -0.86 33.68 0.63
N ARG A 66 -0.61 32.37 0.58
CA ARG A 66 0.28 31.66 1.52
C ARG A 66 1.73 31.61 1.01
N PHE A 67 1.95 31.83 -0.28
CA PHE A 67 3.28 31.76 -0.92
C PHE A 67 4.06 33.09 -0.88
N SER A 68 3.44 34.21 -0.46
CA SER A 68 4.10 35.52 -0.44
C SER A 68 4.93 35.81 0.82
N ARG A 69 5.09 34.84 1.73
CA ARG A 69 6.08 34.96 2.81
C ARG A 69 7.45 34.69 2.21
N SER A 70 8.28 35.72 2.12
CA SER A 70 9.64 35.76 1.55
C SER A 70 10.60 34.66 2.02
N GLY A 71 10.24 33.85 3.02
CA GLY A 71 10.96 32.65 3.44
C GLY A 71 10.73 31.39 2.58
N ILE A 72 9.67 31.31 1.77
CA ILE A 72 9.37 30.10 0.98
C ILE A 72 10.15 30.10 -0.35
N ALA A 73 10.61 31.26 -0.83
CA ALA A 73 11.36 31.37 -2.08
C ALA A 73 12.66 30.55 -2.08
N TRP A 74 13.39 30.56 -0.96
CA TRP A 74 14.64 29.79 -0.82
C TRP A 74 14.39 28.28 -0.73
N ALA A 75 13.33 27.87 -0.03
CA ALA A 75 12.96 26.46 0.07
C ALA A 75 12.48 25.90 -1.28
N ALA A 76 11.70 26.68 -2.03
CA ALA A 76 11.27 26.30 -3.38
C ALA A 76 12.46 26.19 -4.34
N ALA A 77 13.43 27.10 -4.26
CA ALA A 77 14.66 27.03 -5.07
C ALA A 77 15.50 25.78 -4.75
N ALA A 78 15.64 25.41 -3.47
CA ALA A 78 16.37 24.21 -3.07
C ALA A 78 15.70 22.93 -3.61
N VAL A 79 14.37 22.83 -3.53
CA VAL A 79 13.63 21.71 -4.13
C VAL A 79 13.80 21.67 -5.65
N PHE A 80 13.80 22.83 -6.31
CA PHE A 80 14.01 22.90 -7.76
C PHE A 80 15.41 22.42 -8.17
N VAL A 81 16.46 22.79 -7.41
CA VAL A 81 17.82 22.30 -7.63
C VAL A 81 17.91 20.79 -7.43
N VAL A 82 17.27 20.23 -6.39
CA VAL A 82 17.25 18.78 -6.15
C VAL A 82 16.51 18.05 -7.27
N VAL A 83 15.37 18.57 -7.74
CA VAL A 83 14.61 17.96 -8.85
C VAL A 83 15.38 18.02 -10.16
N LEU A 84 16.05 19.14 -10.47
CA LEU A 84 16.90 19.26 -11.65
C LEU A 84 18.13 18.35 -11.56
N ALA A 85 18.76 18.25 -10.40
CA ALA A 85 19.89 17.35 -10.17
C ALA A 85 19.45 15.88 -10.29
N ALA A 86 18.28 15.53 -9.77
CA ALA A 86 17.69 14.19 -9.93
C ALA A 86 17.36 13.93 -11.39
N ALA A 87 16.64 14.81 -12.08
CA ALA A 87 16.32 14.64 -13.50
C ALA A 87 17.58 14.53 -14.37
N TRP A 88 18.60 15.34 -14.07
CA TRP A 88 19.91 15.24 -14.73
C TRP A 88 20.60 13.92 -14.40
N PHE A 89 20.60 13.47 -13.15
CA PHE A 89 21.15 12.18 -12.72
C PHE A 89 20.42 11.01 -13.38
N PHE A 90 19.10 10.99 -13.43
CA PHE A 90 18.34 9.97 -14.14
C PHE A 90 18.63 10.03 -15.64
N LYS A 91 18.73 11.22 -16.25
CA LYS A 91 19.13 11.33 -17.65
C LYS A 91 20.56 10.83 -17.89
N THR A 92 21.51 11.09 -17.00
CA THR A 92 22.90 10.60 -17.17
C THR A 92 23.09 9.14 -16.79
N ARG A 93 22.24 8.58 -15.91
CA ARG A 93 22.26 7.16 -15.53
C ARG A 93 21.47 6.26 -16.48
N PHE A 94 20.35 6.74 -17.02
CA PHE A 94 19.48 5.99 -17.93
C PHE A 94 19.68 6.33 -19.41
N ALA A 95 20.33 7.46 -19.74
CA ALA A 95 20.85 7.70 -21.08
C ALA A 95 22.33 7.30 -21.18
N GLN A 96 22.68 6.12 -20.62
CA GLN A 96 23.62 5.35 -21.41
C GLN A 96 22.95 5.18 -22.79
N PRO A 97 23.59 5.58 -23.90
CA PRO A 97 23.16 5.02 -25.16
C PRO A 97 23.13 3.52 -24.89
N SER A 98 21.99 2.88 -25.10
CA SER A 98 22.00 1.46 -25.37
C SER A 98 22.94 1.33 -26.56
N ALA A 99 24.24 1.18 -26.28
CA ALA A 99 25.10 0.40 -27.11
C ALA A 99 24.22 -0.78 -27.49
N PRO A 100 24.07 -1.07 -28.79
CA PRO A 100 23.27 -2.20 -29.20
C PRO A 100 23.69 -3.33 -28.28
N VAL A 101 22.72 -3.94 -27.61
CA VAL A 101 22.95 -5.22 -26.96
C VAL A 101 23.29 -6.14 -28.13
N ALA A 102 24.53 -6.06 -28.62
CA ALA A 102 25.34 -7.24 -28.68
C ALA A 102 25.13 -7.82 -27.30
N THR A 103 24.21 -8.78 -27.24
CA THR A 103 24.24 -9.86 -26.27
C THR A 103 25.72 -10.01 -25.98
N THR A 104 26.17 -9.58 -24.81
CA THR A 104 27.50 -9.93 -24.36
C THR A 104 27.41 -11.43 -24.12
N GLN A 105 27.47 -12.18 -25.22
CA GLN A 105 28.14 -13.44 -25.33
C GLN A 105 29.59 -13.10 -24.99
N GLN A 106 29.85 -12.79 -23.72
CA GLN A 106 31.10 -13.18 -23.14
C GLN A 106 31.05 -14.70 -23.31
N GLU A 107 31.76 -15.19 -24.31
CA GLU A 107 32.18 -16.59 -24.34
C GLU A 107 32.99 -16.77 -23.06
N LEU A 108 32.30 -17.07 -21.96
CA LEU A 108 32.93 -17.57 -20.75
C LEU A 108 33.76 -18.76 -21.23
N THR A 109 35.06 -18.73 -20.94
CA THR A 109 35.91 -19.85 -21.30
C THR A 109 35.42 -21.08 -20.55
N ALA A 110 35.64 -22.28 -21.09
CA ALA A 110 35.24 -23.51 -20.41
C ALA A 110 35.76 -23.57 -18.96
N GLU A 111 36.95 -23.01 -18.74
CA GLU A 111 37.60 -22.89 -17.42
C GLU A 111 36.83 -21.97 -16.45
N GLU A 112 36.31 -20.84 -16.92
CA GLU A 112 35.51 -19.91 -16.11
C GLU A 112 34.14 -20.52 -15.75
N ILE A 113 33.52 -21.25 -16.69
CA ILE A 113 32.27 -21.96 -16.45
C ILE A 113 32.46 -23.04 -15.40
N GLU A 114 33.52 -23.84 -15.52
CA GLU A 114 33.84 -24.90 -14.56
C GLU A 114 34.05 -24.33 -13.15
N THR A 115 34.83 -23.25 -13.05
CA THR A 115 35.08 -22.58 -11.77
C THR A 115 33.78 -22.08 -11.14
N TYR A 116 32.92 -21.42 -11.93
CA TYR A 116 31.63 -20.93 -11.45
C TYR A 116 30.69 -22.06 -11.00
N VAL A 117 30.62 -23.15 -11.77
CA VAL A 117 29.79 -24.31 -11.42
C VAL A 117 30.26 -24.91 -10.10
N VAL A 118 31.57 -25.08 -9.91
CA VAL A 118 32.14 -25.65 -8.68
C VAL A 118 31.94 -24.72 -7.47
N GLU A 119 32.09 -23.41 -7.64
CA GLU A 119 31.91 -22.45 -6.55
C GLU A 119 30.45 -22.32 -6.12
N ASN A 120 29.51 -22.50 -7.04
CA ASN A 120 28.08 -22.26 -6.82
C ASN A 120 27.24 -23.56 -6.83
N ILE A 121 27.86 -24.73 -6.62
CA ILE A 121 27.16 -26.05 -6.60
C ILE A 121 25.94 -26.03 -5.67
N GLN A 122 26.03 -25.34 -4.53
CA GLN A 122 24.97 -25.30 -3.53
C GLN A 122 23.77 -24.43 -3.93
N ASP A 123 23.94 -23.54 -4.90
CA ASP A 123 22.91 -22.60 -5.35
C ASP A 123 22.07 -23.16 -6.50
N PHE A 124 22.46 -24.31 -7.07
CA PHE A 124 21.67 -25.01 -8.07
C PHE A 124 20.54 -25.78 -7.39
N ASP A 125 19.31 -25.29 -7.59
CA ASP A 125 18.11 -25.97 -7.14
C ASP A 125 17.95 -27.32 -7.88
N ALA A 126 17.75 -28.41 -7.13
CA ALA A 126 17.53 -29.74 -7.70
C ALA A 126 16.35 -29.79 -8.67
N SER A 127 15.36 -28.91 -8.49
CA SER A 127 14.23 -28.77 -9.41
C SER A 127 14.62 -28.17 -10.76
N LEU A 128 15.62 -27.28 -10.82
CA LEU A 128 16.17 -26.74 -12.07
C LEU A 128 16.96 -27.79 -12.82
N ILE A 129 17.74 -28.62 -12.11
CA ILE A 129 18.51 -29.72 -12.70
C ILE A 129 17.55 -30.81 -13.24
N ALA A 130 16.49 -31.13 -12.49
CA ALA A 130 15.47 -32.09 -12.93
C ALA A 130 14.57 -31.55 -14.05
N ALA A 131 14.47 -30.23 -14.20
CA ALA A 131 13.75 -29.58 -15.30
C ALA A 131 14.57 -29.45 -16.57
N VAL A 132 15.88 -29.77 -16.56
CA VAL A 132 16.64 -29.94 -17.80
C VAL A 132 16.11 -31.20 -18.47
N PRO A 133 15.42 -31.10 -19.62
CA PRO A 133 14.99 -32.28 -20.34
C PRO A 133 16.25 -33.05 -20.76
N VAL A 134 16.42 -34.26 -20.23
CA VAL A 134 17.54 -35.18 -20.57
C VAL A 134 17.54 -35.55 -22.08
N GLY A 135 16.53 -35.11 -22.84
CA GLY A 135 16.36 -35.39 -24.27
C GLY A 135 16.77 -34.28 -25.24
N GLU A 136 17.48 -33.23 -24.83
CA GLU A 136 17.78 -32.08 -25.71
C GLU A 136 19.26 -31.98 -26.14
N LEU A 137 19.78 -33.05 -26.74
CA LEU A 137 20.81 -32.92 -27.80
C LEU A 137 20.06 -32.59 -29.11
N VAL A 138 19.88 -31.31 -29.41
CA VAL A 138 19.20 -30.84 -30.64
C VAL A 138 20.14 -30.90 -31.85
N PRO A 139 19.85 -31.68 -32.90
CA PRO A 139 20.05 -31.23 -34.26
C PRO A 139 18.82 -30.43 -34.73
N PRO A 140 19.00 -29.40 -35.56
CA PRO A 140 18.03 -28.31 -35.69
C PRO A 140 16.83 -28.64 -36.57
N GLU A 141 15.70 -28.05 -36.17
CA GLU A 141 14.48 -27.73 -36.93
C GLU A 141 13.55 -28.88 -37.34
N THR A 142 12.30 -28.81 -36.87
CA THR A 142 11.12 -28.71 -37.77
C THR A 142 9.83 -28.41 -36.99
N LYS A 143 9.01 -27.54 -37.58
CA LYS A 143 7.72 -27.04 -37.09
C LYS A 143 6.66 -28.15 -37.07
N SER A 144 5.86 -28.25 -36.00
CA SER A 144 4.38 -28.20 -36.02
C SER A 144 3.80 -28.57 -34.66
N ALA A 145 2.82 -27.77 -34.22
CA ALA A 145 2.01 -28.03 -33.04
C ALA A 145 1.04 -29.20 -33.25
N THR A 146 0.85 -30.04 -32.23
CA THR A 146 -0.48 -30.26 -31.59
C THR A 146 -0.34 -31.10 -30.31
N PRO A 147 -1.00 -30.73 -29.19
CA PRO A 147 -1.03 -31.51 -27.94
C PRO A 147 -2.07 -32.63 -27.97
N ILE A 148 -1.69 -33.86 -27.60
CA ILE A 148 -2.58 -35.00 -27.31
C ILE A 148 -1.84 -35.83 -26.23
N GLU A 149 -2.21 -35.75 -24.95
CA GLU A 149 -3.28 -36.48 -24.25
C GLU A 149 -2.69 -37.67 -23.48
N HIS A 150 -2.85 -37.58 -22.16
CA HIS A 150 -2.42 -38.54 -21.16
C HIS A 150 -3.33 -39.77 -21.16
N ASN A 151 -2.78 -40.98 -21.18
CA ASN A 151 -3.50 -42.16 -20.69
C ASN A 151 -2.54 -43.14 -19.99
N PRO A 152 -2.81 -43.54 -18.73
CA PRO A 152 -1.93 -44.42 -17.96
C PRO A 152 -2.38 -45.87 -18.12
N ALA A 153 -1.54 -46.70 -18.76
CA ALA A 153 -1.61 -48.15 -18.64
C ALA A 153 -0.17 -48.67 -18.60
N ALA A 154 0.19 -49.24 -17.45
CA ALA A 154 1.51 -49.76 -17.16
C ALA A 154 1.85 -51.00 -18.01
N SER A 155 3.04 -51.00 -18.59
CA SER A 155 3.80 -52.19 -18.99
C SER A 155 5.25 -52.02 -18.51
N ASP A 156 5.81 -53.10 -17.98
CA ASP A 156 7.11 -53.20 -17.32
C ASP A 156 8.24 -52.72 -18.26
N PRO A 157 9.12 -51.78 -17.86
CA PRO A 157 10.10 -51.13 -18.75
C PRO A 157 11.29 -52.02 -19.16
N LEU A 158 11.25 -53.33 -18.88
CA LEU A 158 12.35 -54.25 -19.12
C LEU A 158 12.22 -55.08 -20.42
N ASP A 159 11.03 -55.09 -21.04
CA ASP A 159 10.80 -55.84 -22.30
C ASP A 159 11.19 -55.04 -23.56
N ASP A 160 11.49 -53.75 -23.44
CA ASP A 160 11.77 -52.86 -24.57
C ASP A 160 13.24 -52.86 -25.02
N LEU A 161 14.14 -53.54 -24.30
CA LEU A 161 15.54 -53.65 -24.70
C LEU A 161 15.69 -54.77 -25.74
N SER A 162 16.01 -54.37 -26.96
CA SER A 162 16.27 -55.32 -28.04
C SER A 162 17.58 -56.09 -27.79
N ASP A 163 17.65 -57.34 -28.25
CA ASP A 163 18.85 -58.19 -28.08
C ASP A 163 20.13 -57.48 -28.60
N GLU A 164 20.00 -56.62 -29.60
CA GLU A 164 21.08 -55.82 -30.17
C GLU A 164 21.59 -54.72 -29.22
N GLU A 165 20.71 -54.11 -28.44
CA GLU A 165 21.07 -53.11 -27.42
C GLU A 165 21.72 -53.76 -26.20
N LEU A 166 21.27 -54.96 -25.84
CA LEU A 166 21.92 -55.77 -24.81
C LEU A 166 23.34 -56.15 -25.22
N GLU A 167 23.58 -56.51 -26.47
CA GLU A 167 24.93 -56.79 -26.99
C GLU A 167 25.83 -55.54 -26.99
N LEU A 168 25.27 -54.37 -27.33
CA LEU A 168 25.99 -53.09 -27.29
C LEU A 168 26.39 -52.72 -25.86
N LEU A 169 25.47 -52.90 -24.90
CA LEU A 169 25.72 -52.64 -23.49
C LEU A 169 26.77 -53.60 -22.92
N LEU A 170 26.66 -54.89 -23.24
CA LEU A 170 27.64 -55.92 -22.86
C LEU A 170 29.03 -55.63 -23.42
N LYS A 171 29.11 -55.02 -24.60
CA LYS A 171 30.38 -54.65 -25.25
C LYS A 171 30.97 -53.36 -24.68
N GLU A 172 30.15 -52.48 -24.15
CA GLU A 172 30.57 -51.21 -23.54
C GLU A 172 30.97 -51.39 -22.07
N MET A 173 30.44 -52.41 -21.39
CA MET A 173 30.88 -52.79 -20.05
C MET A 173 32.31 -53.34 -20.05
N SER A 174 33.09 -52.96 -19.04
CA SER A 174 34.47 -53.42 -18.89
C SER A 174 34.53 -54.87 -18.39
N ASP A 175 35.57 -55.62 -18.80
CA ASP A 175 35.74 -57.03 -18.42
C ASP A 175 35.73 -57.24 -16.89
N GLU A 176 36.18 -56.26 -16.10
CA GLU A 176 36.17 -56.29 -14.64
C GLU A 176 34.76 -56.20 -14.04
N GLU A 177 33.87 -55.41 -14.66
CA GLU A 177 32.46 -55.31 -14.25
C GLU A 177 31.68 -56.56 -14.64
N LEU A 178 31.99 -57.14 -15.80
CA LEU A 178 31.42 -58.41 -16.22
C LEU A 178 31.85 -59.57 -15.32
N GLU A 179 33.10 -59.58 -14.84
CA GLU A 179 33.57 -60.61 -13.90
C GLU A 179 32.86 -60.53 -12.54
N ASN A 180 32.53 -59.32 -12.07
CA ASN A 180 31.79 -59.13 -10.82
C ASN A 180 30.33 -59.61 -10.92
N LEU A 181 29.68 -59.41 -12.07
CA LEU A 181 28.31 -59.90 -12.29
C LEU A 181 28.24 -61.43 -12.37
N LEU A 182 29.28 -62.08 -12.88
CA LEU A 182 29.36 -63.55 -13.01
C LEU A 182 29.76 -64.26 -11.71
N LYS A 183 30.24 -63.51 -10.70
CA LYS A 183 30.70 -64.03 -9.39
C LYS A 183 29.61 -64.07 -8.31
N THR A 184 28.48 -63.38 -8.53
CA THR A 184 27.25 -63.49 -7.72
C THR A 184 26.36 -64.62 -8.20
#